data_AF-A0A8X7RMA3-F1
#
_entry.id   AF-A0A8X7RMA3-F1
#
_cell.length_a   1.000
_cell.length_b   1.000
_cell.length_c   1.000
_cell.angle_alpha   90.00
_cell.angle_beta   90.00
_cell.angle_gamma   90.00
#
_symmetry.space_group_name_H-M   'P 1'
#
loop_
_entity.id
_entity.type
_entity.pdbx_description
1 polymer ?
#
loop_
_entity_poly.entity_id
_entity_poly.type
_entity_poly.pdbx_seq_one_letter_code
_entity_poly.pdbx_strand_id
1 'polypeptide(L)'
;MGLNVLSPALPFKKVAMEKTIERYNRCNNNILDNNRPEESTQRWSQEVSELRSKYESLLRTHRYLLGENLGEMSVKELETLERQLEGALSATRQRKTQVAMEQMEDLRRKARTIFFFHNQLVAEGHEFKGFQDLLLNSDAWAGSTDFSLLSSHHNSVDCDVGQFLKIGFQQQCEQGEGSLVLKSNVERNCETNFTQE
;
A
#
# COMPACT_ATOMS: atom_id res chain seq x y z
N MET A 1 94.70 -30.17 19.80
CA MET A 1 94.71 -28.84 19.17
C MET A 1 93.49 -28.74 18.28
N GLY A 2 92.47 -27.96 18.67
CA GLY A 2 91.30 -27.69 17.84
C GLY A 2 91.04 -26.19 17.88
N LEU A 3 91.53 -25.47 16.87
CA LEU A 3 91.27 -24.05 16.71
C LEU A 3 89.87 -23.89 16.10
N ASN A 4 88.92 -23.37 16.89
CA ASN A 4 87.63 -22.95 16.38
C ASN A 4 87.79 -21.56 15.73
N VAL A 5 87.65 -21.52 14.41
CA VAL A 5 87.55 -20.29 13.62
C VAL A 5 86.19 -19.65 13.89
N LEU A 6 86.19 -18.54 14.63
CA LEU A 6 84.99 -17.76 14.91
C LEU A 6 84.69 -16.86 13.70
N SER A 7 83.69 -17.20 12.89
CA SER A 7 83.19 -16.33 11.82
C SER A 7 82.37 -15.17 12.39
N PRO A 8 82.69 -13.88 12.12
CA PRO A 8 81.89 -12.75 12.57
C PRO A 8 81.14 -12.11 11.39
N ALA A 9 79.90 -12.54 11.13
CA ALA A 9 79.05 -11.91 10.09
C ALA A 9 77.54 -11.85 10.44
N LEU A 10 77.18 -11.93 11.72
CA LEU A 10 75.78 -11.97 12.17
C LEU A 10 75.15 -10.66 12.71
N PRO A 11 75.88 -9.59 13.10
CA PRO A 11 75.21 -8.45 13.73
C PRO A 11 74.50 -7.52 12.74
N PHE A 12 75.05 -7.30 11.54
CA PHE A 12 74.51 -6.29 10.60
C PHE A 12 73.19 -6.73 9.94
N LYS A 13 73.07 -8.01 9.59
CA LYS A 13 71.84 -8.56 8.97
C LYS A 13 70.67 -8.64 9.95
N LYS A 14 70.94 -8.97 11.22
CA LYS A 14 69.89 -9.07 12.25
C LYS A 14 69.28 -7.70 12.56
N VAL A 15 70.12 -6.68 12.74
CA VAL A 15 69.66 -5.31 13.01
C VAL A 15 68.88 -4.72 11.83
N ALA A 16 69.26 -5.02 10.59
CA ALA A 16 68.52 -4.60 9.40
C ALA A 16 67.15 -5.30 9.29
N MET A 17 67.10 -6.59 9.61
CA MET A 17 65.86 -7.39 9.62
C MET A 17 64.89 -6.87 10.67
N GLU A 18 65.37 -6.67 11.90
CA GLU A 18 64.59 -6.22 13.04
C GLU A 18 64.00 -4.82 12.80
N LYS A 19 64.80 -3.90 12.25
CA LYS A 19 64.33 -2.56 11.82
C LYS A 19 63.29 -2.60 10.69
N THR A 20 63.35 -3.60 9.81
CA THR A 20 62.39 -3.76 8.71
C THR A 20 61.06 -4.32 9.23
N ILE A 21 61.13 -5.29 10.14
CA ILE A 21 59.97 -5.84 10.85
C ILE A 21 59.29 -4.75 11.69
N GLU A 22 60.05 -3.95 12.42
CA GLU A 22 59.52 -2.85 13.23
C GLU A 22 58.83 -1.79 12.36
N ARG A 23 59.42 -1.43 11.21
CA ARG A 23 58.79 -0.51 10.24
C ARG A 23 57.50 -1.08 9.68
N TYR A 24 57.47 -2.37 9.35
CA TYR A 24 56.28 -3.05 8.86
C TYR A 24 55.17 -3.07 9.91
N ASN A 25 55.50 -3.44 11.16
CA ASN A 25 54.55 -3.43 12.27
C ASN A 25 53.98 -2.04 12.53
N ARG A 26 54.82 -1.00 12.47
CA ARG A 26 54.37 0.38 12.63
C ARG A 26 53.44 0.83 11.49
N CYS A 27 53.72 0.46 10.25
CA CYS A 27 52.82 0.77 9.13
C CYS A 27 51.52 -0.03 9.20
N ASN A 28 51.58 -1.32 9.54
CA ASN A 28 50.41 -2.19 9.66
C ASN A 28 49.46 -1.73 10.77
N ASN A 29 50.01 -1.37 11.94
CA ASN A 29 49.22 -0.84 13.06
C ASN A 29 48.57 0.51 12.72
N ASN A 30 49.28 1.40 11.99
CA ASN A 30 48.68 2.65 11.51
C ASN A 30 47.55 2.42 10.49
N ILE A 31 47.64 1.40 9.65
CA ILE A 31 46.57 1.04 8.68
C ILE A 31 45.36 0.45 9.42
N LEU A 32 45.58 -0.36 10.46
CA LEU A 32 44.53 -0.91 11.33
C LEU A 32 43.85 0.16 12.21
N ASP A 33 44.59 1.16 12.68
CA ASP A 33 44.02 2.31 13.38
C ASP A 33 43.21 3.22 12.43
N ASN A 34 43.66 3.37 11.18
CA ASN A 34 42.97 4.19 10.17
C ASN A 34 41.81 3.47 9.46
N ASN A 35 41.80 2.13 9.47
CA ASN A 35 40.72 1.28 9.02
C ASN A 35 40.43 0.26 10.12
N ARG A 36 39.81 0.67 11.24
CA ARG A 36 39.42 -0.28 12.29
C ARG A 36 38.09 -0.93 11.85
N PRO A 37 38.08 -2.14 11.25
CA PRO A 37 36.83 -2.82 10.88
C PRO A 37 35.94 -3.06 12.09
N GLU A 38 36.51 -3.08 13.29
CA GLU A 38 35.77 -3.14 14.55
C GLU A 38 34.92 -1.88 14.80
N GLU A 39 35.40 -0.68 14.46
CA GLU A 39 34.58 0.55 14.57
C GLU A 39 33.47 0.58 13.53
N SER A 40 33.77 0.19 12.28
CA SER A 40 32.73 0.17 11.25
C SER A 40 31.67 -0.90 11.56
N THR A 41 32.08 -2.08 12.04
CA THR A 41 31.15 -3.13 12.51
C THR A 41 30.36 -2.68 13.72
N GLN A 42 30.97 -1.98 14.68
CA GLN A 42 30.27 -1.40 15.84
C GLN A 42 29.26 -0.33 15.41
N ARG A 43 29.61 0.55 14.46
CA ARG A 43 28.69 1.54 13.88
C ARG A 43 27.51 0.86 13.19
N TRP A 44 27.77 -0.13 12.33
CA TRP A 44 26.71 -0.91 11.68
C TRP A 44 25.81 -1.62 12.70
N SER A 45 26.38 -2.21 13.75
CA SER A 45 25.61 -2.83 14.84
C SER A 45 24.74 -1.81 15.58
N GLN A 46 25.26 -0.61 15.83
CA GLN A 46 24.52 0.47 16.47
C GLN A 46 23.37 0.95 15.58
N GLU A 47 23.61 1.16 14.29
CA GLU A 47 22.59 1.54 13.31
C GLU A 47 21.48 0.49 13.22
N VAL A 48 21.83 -0.80 13.16
CA VAL A 48 20.86 -1.89 13.16
C VAL A 48 20.05 -1.91 14.46
N SER A 49 20.70 -1.70 15.61
CA SER A 49 20.01 -1.62 16.90
C SER A 49 19.04 -0.43 16.97
N GLU A 50 19.45 0.72 16.44
CA GLU A 50 18.59 1.90 16.38
C GLU A 50 17.40 1.68 15.45
N LEU A 51 17.63 1.10 14.27
CA LEU A 51 16.57 0.78 13.32
C LEU A 51 15.58 -0.22 13.91
N ARG A 52 16.09 -1.24 14.62
CA ARG A 52 15.25 -2.22 15.34
C ARG A 52 14.41 -1.54 16.41
N SER A 53 14.97 -0.63 17.20
CA SER A 53 14.23 0.13 18.20
C SER A 53 13.09 0.96 17.58
N LYS A 54 13.36 1.63 16.45
CA LYS A 54 12.34 2.38 15.69
C LYS A 54 11.23 1.46 15.18
N TYR A 55 11.58 0.29 14.64
CA TYR A 55 10.61 -0.71 14.17
C TYR A 55 9.72 -1.21 15.30
N GLU A 56 10.29 -1.59 16.45
CA GLU A 56 9.54 -2.07 17.60
C GLU A 56 8.61 -0.98 18.16
N SER A 57 9.06 0.27 18.17
CA SER A 57 8.22 1.42 18.54
C SER A 57 7.03 1.58 17.61
N LEU A 58 7.26 1.49 16.29
CA LEU A 58 6.21 1.58 15.28
C LEU A 58 5.22 0.41 15.38
N LEU A 59 5.71 -0.82 15.60
CA LEU A 59 4.83 -1.98 15.77
C LEU A 59 3.98 -1.87 17.04
N ARG A 60 4.56 -1.28 18.10
CA ARG A 60 3.82 -1.00 19.35
C ARG A 60 2.69 0.01 19.10
N THR A 61 2.97 1.13 18.43
CA THR A 61 1.93 2.11 18.12
C THR A 61 0.86 1.55 17.19
N HIS A 62 1.22 0.72 16.21
CA HIS A 62 0.26 0.01 15.36
C HIS A 62 -0.69 -0.86 16.17
N ARG A 63 -0.17 -1.65 17.13
CA ARG A 63 -1.00 -2.46 18.04
C ARG A 63 -1.93 -1.60 18.88
N TYR A 64 -1.46 -0.48 19.40
CA TYR A 64 -2.32 0.47 20.13
C TYR A 64 -3.46 1.02 19.26
N LEU A 65 -3.17 1.37 18.01
CA LEU A 65 -4.20 1.83 17.06
C LEU A 65 -5.24 0.74 16.73
N LEU A 66 -4.85 -0.54 16.82
CA LEU A 66 -5.76 -1.69 16.70
C LEU A 66 -6.49 -2.03 18.00
N GLY A 67 -6.21 -1.32 19.10
CA GLY A 67 -6.80 -1.58 20.41
C GLY A 67 -6.16 -2.75 21.17
N GLU A 68 -4.97 -3.19 20.77
CA GLU A 68 -4.23 -4.26 21.42
C GLU A 68 -3.20 -3.71 22.43
N ASN A 69 -2.87 -4.49 23.47
CA ASN A 69 -1.84 -4.17 24.49
C ASN A 69 -2.02 -2.81 25.19
N LEU A 70 -3.26 -2.30 25.28
CA LEU A 70 -3.57 -1.02 25.91
C LEU A 70 -3.30 -0.97 27.42
N GLY A 71 -3.14 -2.12 28.07
CA GLY A 71 -2.85 -2.20 29.51
C GLY A 71 -1.51 -1.59 29.93
N GLU A 72 -0.59 -1.39 28.97
CA GLU A 72 0.70 -0.71 29.20
C GLU A 72 0.58 0.83 29.13
N MET A 73 -0.55 1.36 28.66
CA MET A 73 -0.78 2.80 28.49
C MET A 73 -1.37 3.43 29.76
N SER A 74 -0.96 4.65 30.06
CA SER A 74 -1.61 5.47 31.09
C SER A 74 -2.97 6.01 30.59
N VAL A 75 -3.85 6.40 31.53
CA VAL A 75 -5.17 6.95 31.22
C VAL A 75 -5.08 8.17 30.28
N LYS A 76 -4.12 9.07 30.49
CA LYS A 76 -3.92 10.27 29.65
C LYS A 76 -3.50 9.93 28.22
N GLU A 77 -2.67 8.90 28.06
CA GLU A 77 -2.26 8.44 26.73
C GLU A 77 -3.43 7.77 26.01
N LEU A 78 -4.26 7.03 26.74
CA LEU A 78 -5.45 6.40 26.20
C LEU A 78 -6.48 7.43 25.72
N GLU A 79 -6.76 8.46 26.52
CA GLU A 79 -7.62 9.59 26.12
C GLU A 79 -7.09 10.32 24.88
N THR A 80 -5.77 10.40 24.75
CA THR A 80 -5.13 11.02 23.58
C THR A 80 -5.27 10.16 22.34
N LEU A 81 -5.08 8.84 22.47
CA LEU A 81 -5.28 7.87 21.40
C LEU A 81 -6.74 7.86 20.93
N GLU A 82 -7.70 7.85 21.86
CA GLU A 82 -9.13 7.91 21.56
C GLU A 82 -9.48 9.17 20.76
N ARG A 83 -9.04 10.34 21.23
CA ARG A 83 -9.26 11.61 20.52
C ARG A 83 -8.64 11.62 19.11
N GLN A 84 -7.46 11.01 18.94
CA GLN A 84 -6.84 10.88 17.62
C GLN A 84 -7.67 9.99 16.69
N LEU A 85 -8.13 8.83 17.18
CA LEU A 85 -8.97 7.90 16.42
C LEU A 85 -10.32 8.52 16.07
N GLU A 86 -10.96 9.20 17.00
CA GLU A 86 -12.22 9.91 16.78
C GLU A 86 -12.06 11.02 15.73
N GLY A 87 -10.98 11.80 15.81
CA GLY A 87 -10.66 12.83 14.82
C GLY A 87 -10.47 12.24 13.41
N ALA A 88 -9.69 11.16 13.29
CA ALA A 88 -9.46 10.48 12.01
C ALA A 88 -10.76 9.87 11.44
N LEU A 89 -11.58 9.25 12.29
CA LEU A 89 -12.87 8.69 11.90
C LEU A 89 -13.85 9.77 11.43
N SER A 90 -13.94 10.88 12.17
CA SER A 90 -14.78 12.02 11.82
C SER A 90 -14.36 12.61 10.46
N ALA A 91 -13.06 12.84 10.25
CA ALA A 91 -12.54 13.32 8.98
C ALA A 91 -12.85 12.35 7.81
N THR A 92 -12.73 11.05 8.04
CA THR A 92 -13.04 10.01 7.04
C THR A 92 -14.53 10.02 6.67
N ARG A 93 -15.41 10.10 7.66
CA ARG A 93 -16.87 10.18 7.45
C ARG A 93 -17.27 11.46 6.74
N GLN A 94 -16.68 12.59 7.12
CA GLN A 94 -16.91 13.88 6.47
C GLN A 94 -16.51 13.81 4.99
N ARG A 95 -15.31 13.30 4.70
CA ARG A 95 -14.84 13.13 3.31
C ARG A 95 -15.76 12.21 2.51
N LYS A 96 -16.17 11.07 3.08
CA LYS A 96 -17.10 10.15 2.41
C LYS A 96 -18.43 10.84 2.09
N THR A 97 -18.96 11.61 3.02
CA THR A 97 -20.21 12.36 2.85
C THR A 97 -20.06 13.42 1.77
N GLN A 98 -18.96 14.18 1.80
CA GLN A 98 -18.64 15.20 0.81
C GLN A 98 -18.62 14.62 -0.61
N VAL A 99 -17.88 13.53 -0.83
CA VAL A 99 -17.81 12.86 -2.13
C VAL A 99 -19.18 12.36 -2.59
N ALA A 100 -19.99 11.79 -1.68
CA ALA A 100 -21.33 11.33 -2.03
C ALA A 100 -22.27 12.49 -2.43
N MET A 101 -22.15 13.64 -1.76
CA MET A 101 -22.91 14.85 -2.12
C MET A 101 -22.51 15.39 -3.49
N GLU A 102 -21.20 15.48 -3.77
CA GLU A 102 -20.67 15.91 -5.07
C GLU A 102 -21.21 15.02 -6.21
N GLN A 103 -21.17 13.70 -6.03
CA GLN A 103 -21.71 12.75 -7.02
C GLN A 103 -23.22 12.90 -7.21
N MET A 104 -23.98 13.11 -6.14
CA MET A 104 -25.43 13.35 -6.21
C MET A 104 -25.74 14.64 -6.98
N GLU A 105 -24.97 15.70 -6.78
CA GLU A 105 -25.11 16.97 -7.49
C GLU A 105 -24.79 16.85 -8.97
N ASP A 106 -23.73 16.13 -9.32
CA ASP A 106 -23.36 15.84 -10.70
C ASP A 106 -24.44 15.05 -11.44
N LEU A 107 -24.99 14.01 -10.81
CA LEU A 107 -26.10 13.24 -11.36
C LEU A 107 -27.34 14.11 -11.55
N ARG A 108 -27.70 14.94 -10.57
CA ARG A 108 -28.81 15.89 -10.69
C ARG A 108 -28.59 16.90 -11.82
N ARG A 109 -27.36 17.35 -12.04
CA ARG A 109 -27.00 18.25 -13.15
C ARG A 109 -27.23 17.56 -14.49
N LYS A 110 -26.71 16.34 -14.65
CA LYS A 110 -26.90 15.53 -15.86
C LYS A 110 -28.39 15.28 -16.14
N ALA A 111 -29.17 14.92 -15.13
CA ALA A 111 -30.61 14.73 -15.27
C ALA A 111 -31.33 16.00 -15.76
N ARG A 112 -30.99 17.17 -15.20
CA ARG A 112 -31.55 18.46 -15.66
C ARG A 112 -31.15 18.77 -17.10
N THR A 113 -29.91 18.52 -17.48
CA THR A 113 -29.43 18.73 -18.85
C THR A 113 -30.19 17.84 -19.84
N ILE A 114 -30.35 16.55 -19.52
CA ILE A 114 -31.12 15.62 -20.35
C ILE A 114 -32.58 16.08 -20.46
N PHE A 115 -33.20 16.43 -19.34
CA PHE A 115 -34.57 16.94 -19.31
C PHE A 115 -34.74 18.21 -20.15
N PHE A 116 -33.78 19.13 -20.08
CA PHE A 116 -33.77 20.35 -20.89
C PHE A 116 -33.74 20.03 -22.39
N PHE A 117 -32.80 19.19 -22.84
CA PHE A 117 -32.70 18.81 -24.25
C PHE A 117 -33.91 18.00 -24.73
N HIS A 118 -34.43 17.11 -23.89
CA HIS A 118 -35.65 16.36 -24.21
C HIS A 118 -36.83 17.30 -24.48
N ASN A 119 -37.07 18.27 -23.60
CA ASN A 119 -38.16 19.23 -23.79
C ASN A 119 -37.95 20.13 -25.00
N GLN A 120 -36.71 20.52 -25.29
CA GLN A 120 -36.38 21.30 -26.48
C GLN A 120 -36.71 20.51 -27.76
N LEU A 121 -36.25 19.26 -27.85
CA LEU A 121 -36.51 18.39 -29.01
C LEU A 121 -37.99 18.04 -29.14
N VAL A 122 -38.70 17.86 -28.02
CA VAL A 122 -40.16 17.63 -28.01
C VAL A 122 -40.90 18.85 -28.54
N ALA A 123 -40.50 20.07 -28.15
CA ALA A 123 -41.08 21.30 -28.68
C ALA A 123 -40.87 21.43 -30.21
N GLU A 124 -39.66 21.15 -30.69
CA GLU A 124 -39.37 21.14 -32.14
C GLU A 124 -40.13 20.02 -32.88
N GLY A 125 -40.29 18.85 -32.25
CA GLY A 125 -41.07 17.73 -32.78
C GLY A 125 -42.57 18.02 -32.85
N HIS A 126 -43.12 18.78 -31.89
CA HIS A 126 -44.51 19.21 -31.91
C HIS A 126 -44.82 20.17 -33.05
N GLU A 127 -43.89 21.05 -33.43
CA GLU A 127 -44.03 21.89 -34.62
C GLU A 127 -44.17 21.02 -35.88
N PHE A 128 -43.28 20.05 -36.07
CA PHE A 128 -43.31 19.12 -37.21
C PHE A 128 -44.57 18.23 -37.20
N LYS A 129 -45.03 17.81 -36.01
CA LYS A 129 -46.28 17.04 -35.84
C LYS A 129 -47.51 17.88 -36.18
N GLY A 130 -47.52 19.16 -35.80
CA GLY A 130 -48.55 20.11 -36.20
C GLY A 130 -48.63 20.26 -37.72
N PHE A 131 -47.50 20.33 -38.41
CA PHE A 131 -47.47 20.31 -39.87
C PHE A 131 -47.93 18.97 -40.47
N GLN A 132 -47.55 17.84 -39.87
CA GLN A 132 -48.01 16.51 -40.31
C GLN A 132 -49.53 16.34 -40.12
N ASP A 133 -50.08 16.80 -39.00
CA ASP A 133 -51.52 16.77 -38.72
C ASP A 133 -52.29 17.72 -39.64
N LEU A 134 -51.72 18.90 -39.98
CA LEU A 134 -52.29 19.78 -41.01
C LEU A 134 -52.28 19.14 -42.41
N LEU A 135 -51.25 18.36 -42.75
CA LEU A 135 -51.17 17.62 -44.02
C LEU A 135 -52.11 16.42 -44.06
N LEU A 136 -52.30 15.71 -42.95
CA LEU A 136 -53.19 14.54 -42.85
C LEU A 136 -54.68 14.92 -42.76
N ASN A 137 -55.01 16.15 -42.33
CA ASN A 137 -56.38 16.67 -42.30
C ASN A 137 -56.81 17.35 -43.61
N SER A 138 -55.96 17.33 -44.65
CA SER A 138 -56.29 17.82 -45.99
C SER A 138 -56.79 16.64 -46.85
N ASP A 139 -58.10 16.63 -47.14
CA ASP A 139 -58.80 15.62 -47.97
C ASP A 139 -58.45 15.68 -49.47
N ALA A 140 -57.16 15.70 -49.81
CA ALA A 140 -56.70 15.85 -51.19
C ALA A 140 -55.51 14.95 -51.52
N TRP A 141 -55.70 13.62 -51.43
CA TRP A 141 -55.09 12.63 -52.34
C TRP A 141 -55.43 11.20 -51.91
N ALA A 142 -56.51 10.65 -52.48
CA ALA A 142 -56.68 9.20 -52.53
C ALA A 142 -55.74 8.66 -53.61
N GLY A 143 -54.54 8.22 -53.23
CA GLY A 143 -53.63 7.60 -54.19
C GLY A 143 -52.23 7.33 -53.70
N SER A 144 -52.07 6.23 -52.95
CA SER A 144 -50.84 5.44 -52.87
C SER A 144 -49.61 6.10 -52.23
N THR A 145 -49.34 5.78 -50.96
CA THR A 145 -47.95 5.59 -50.49
C THR A 145 -47.94 4.74 -49.23
N ASP A 146 -47.27 3.60 -49.35
CA ASP A 146 -46.91 2.71 -48.27
C ASP A 146 -45.63 3.26 -47.62
N PHE A 147 -45.73 3.75 -46.37
CA PHE A 147 -44.55 4.05 -45.57
C PHE A 147 -44.76 3.56 -44.14
N SER A 148 -44.34 2.32 -43.90
CA SER A 148 -44.18 1.75 -42.58
C SER A 148 -42.99 2.42 -41.87
N LEU A 149 -43.24 3.37 -40.96
CA LEU A 149 -42.22 3.82 -40.01
C LEU A 149 -42.32 3.03 -38.70
N LEU A 150 -41.43 2.06 -38.59
CA LEU A 150 -41.18 1.20 -37.45
C LEU A 150 -40.92 1.99 -36.16
N SER A 151 -41.66 1.60 -35.13
CA SER A 151 -41.18 1.10 -33.83
C SER A 151 -39.93 1.75 -33.23
N SER A 152 -40.16 2.49 -32.14
CA SER A 152 -39.14 3.05 -31.25
C SER A 152 -38.25 1.95 -30.65
N HIS A 153 -36.95 2.01 -30.91
CA HIS A 153 -35.96 1.11 -30.33
C HIS A 153 -35.60 1.61 -28.91
N HIS A 154 -35.96 0.82 -27.90
CA HIS A 154 -35.59 1.04 -26.50
C HIS A 154 -34.09 0.74 -26.33
N ASN A 155 -33.26 1.77 -26.12
CA ASN A 155 -31.85 1.58 -25.78
C ASN A 155 -31.74 1.20 -24.30
N SER A 156 -31.37 -0.05 -24.04
CA SER A 156 -30.99 -0.53 -22.71
C SER A 156 -29.72 0.19 -22.27
N VAL A 157 -29.84 1.07 -21.30
CA VAL A 157 -28.68 1.71 -20.65
C VAL A 157 -28.08 0.66 -19.72
N ASP A 158 -26.96 0.06 -20.13
CA ASP A 158 -26.15 -0.79 -19.27
C ASP A 158 -25.46 0.12 -18.24
N CYS A 159 -26.08 0.24 -17.06
CA CYS A 159 -25.46 0.92 -15.93
C CYS A 159 -24.35 0.01 -15.42
N ASP A 160 -23.12 0.27 -15.83
CA ASP A 160 -21.93 -0.31 -15.22
C ASP A 160 -21.86 0.16 -13.75
N VAL A 161 -22.45 -0.64 -12.89
CA VAL A 161 -22.40 -0.55 -11.43
C VAL A 161 -21.05 -1.14 -10.96
N GLY A 162 -19.96 -1.05 -11.73
CA GLY A 162 -18.66 -1.65 -11.37
C GLY A 162 -17.74 -0.78 -10.50
N GLN A 163 -18.01 0.52 -10.35
CA GLN A 163 -17.05 1.47 -9.72
C GLN A 163 -17.56 2.11 -8.43
N PHE A 164 -18.72 1.71 -7.93
CA PHE A 164 -19.24 2.25 -6.69
C PHE A 164 -18.50 1.62 -5.50
N LEU A 165 -17.60 2.40 -4.89
CA LEU A 165 -16.85 2.10 -3.67
C LEU A 165 -15.66 1.12 -3.78
N LYS A 166 -14.53 1.62 -4.29
CA LYS A 166 -13.21 1.14 -3.86
C LYS A 166 -12.68 2.05 -2.75
N ILE A 167 -13.12 1.82 -1.52
CA ILE A 167 -12.59 2.49 -0.32
C ILE A 167 -12.14 1.40 0.66
N GLY A 168 -10.83 1.16 0.68
CA GLY A 168 -10.15 0.21 1.55
C GLY A 168 -8.78 -0.13 0.96
N PHE A 169 -7.75 -0.25 1.80
CA PHE A 169 -6.42 -0.68 1.38
C PHE A 169 -6.54 -1.95 0.53
N GLN A 170 -6.11 -1.87 -0.73
CA GLN A 170 -5.97 -3.03 -1.59
C GLN A 170 -4.77 -3.83 -1.09
N GLN A 171 -5.01 -4.76 -0.18
CA GLN A 171 -4.06 -5.83 0.06
C GLN A 171 -4.15 -6.76 -1.14
N GLN A 172 -3.15 -6.69 -2.02
CA GLN A 172 -2.95 -7.65 -3.09
C GLN A 172 -2.79 -9.04 -2.44
N CYS A 173 -3.83 -9.87 -2.52
CA CYS A 173 -3.64 -11.32 -2.43
C CYS A 173 -3.00 -11.75 -3.74
N GLU A 174 -1.69 -11.97 -3.72
CA GLU A 174 -0.99 -12.65 -4.79
C GLU A 174 -1.57 -14.06 -4.94
N GLN A 175 -2.07 -14.36 -6.14
CA GLN A 175 -2.21 -15.73 -6.61
C GLN A 175 -0.80 -16.32 -6.74
N GLY A 176 -0.35 -16.98 -5.69
CA GLY A 176 0.82 -17.84 -5.72
C GLY A 176 0.39 -19.30 -5.76
N GLU A 177 0.25 -19.86 -6.96
CA GLU A 177 0.51 -21.29 -7.14
C GLU A 177 2.01 -21.51 -6.86
N GLY A 178 2.33 -22.15 -5.74
CA GLY A 178 3.72 -22.28 -5.32
C GLY A 178 3.87 -22.89 -3.94
N SER A 179 3.64 -24.21 -3.88
CA SER A 179 3.99 -25.11 -2.78
C SER A 179 5.32 -24.76 -2.11
N LEU A 180 5.30 -24.40 -0.80
CA LEU A 180 6.30 -24.82 0.17
C LEU A 180 5.64 -25.05 1.54
N VAL A 181 5.50 -26.33 1.86
CA VAL A 181 5.09 -26.87 3.14
C VAL A 181 6.04 -26.39 4.25
N LEU A 182 5.50 -25.69 5.25
CA LEU A 182 6.10 -25.63 6.59
C LEU A 182 5.10 -26.26 7.57
N LYS A 183 5.39 -27.50 7.96
CA LYS A 183 4.69 -28.22 9.02
C LYS A 183 4.91 -27.47 10.35
N SER A 184 3.88 -26.84 10.89
CA SER A 184 3.82 -26.47 12.31
C SER A 184 3.26 -27.65 13.11
N ASN A 185 4.15 -28.41 13.74
CA ASN A 185 3.77 -29.31 14.84
C ASN A 185 3.70 -28.48 16.11
N VAL A 186 2.50 -28.08 16.54
CA VAL A 186 2.14 -27.94 17.97
C VAL A 186 0.62 -28.12 18.07
N GLU A 187 0.17 -29.37 18.12
CA GLU A 187 -1.18 -29.70 18.55
C GLU A 187 -1.13 -29.90 20.07
N ARG A 188 -1.69 -28.94 20.80
CA ARG A 188 -2.04 -29.12 22.22
C ARG A 188 -3.31 -29.95 22.24
N ASN A 189 -3.29 -31.11 22.88
CA ASN A 189 -4.46 -31.66 23.55
C ASN A 189 -3.99 -32.36 24.83
N CYS A 190 -4.43 -31.81 25.96
CA CYS A 190 -4.33 -32.43 27.27
C CYS A 190 -5.60 -33.26 27.45
N GLU A 191 -5.49 -34.59 27.47
CA GLU A 191 -6.56 -35.44 28.00
C GLU A 191 -5.98 -36.41 29.03
N THR A 192 -6.51 -36.26 30.22
CA THR A 192 -6.36 -37.10 31.41
C THR A 192 -6.94 -38.49 31.17
N ASN A 193 -6.29 -39.52 31.71
CA ASN A 193 -6.84 -40.69 32.44
C ASN A 193 -6.00 -41.94 32.16
N PHE A 194 -5.31 -42.45 33.20
CA PHE A 194 -4.83 -43.83 33.22
C PHE A 194 -5.26 -44.47 34.54
N THR A 195 -6.26 -45.34 34.45
CA THR A 195 -6.62 -46.35 35.46
C THR A 195 -5.67 -47.53 35.30
N GLN A 196 -5.14 -48.02 36.42
CA GLN A 196 -4.28 -49.18 36.52
C GLN A 196 -5.15 -50.41 36.84
N GLU A 197 -5.13 -51.41 35.96
CA GLU A 197 -5.37 -52.82 36.31
C GLU A 197 -4.03 -53.56 36.34
#